data_AF-A0A973PJN0-F1
#
_entry.id   AF-A0A973PJN0-F1
#
_cell.length_a   1.000
_cell.length_b   1.000
_cell.length_c   1.000
_cell.angle_alpha   90.00
_cell.angle_beta   90.00
_cell.angle_gamma   90.00
#
_symmetry.space_group_name_H-M   'P 1'
#
loop_
_entity.id
_entity.type
_entity.pdbx_description
1 polymer ?
#
loop_
_entity_poly.entity_id
_entity_poly.type
_entity_poly.pdbx_seq_one_letter_code
_entity_poly.pdbx_strand_id
1 'polypeptide(L)'
;MEATELERHRVELTGYCYRMLGSGFEAEDAVQETFVRAWRTYDEGRGPLRPWLFHLATSVCLDMLRGPQRRARAMDLGPAARPGDPRGEPLPGHAWIWPGP
;
A
#
# COMPACT_ATOMS: atom_id res chain seq x y z
N MET A 1 9.04 18.31 -12.88
CA MET A 1 8.47 17.94 -11.56
C MET A 1 9.55 18.07 -10.51
N GLU A 2 9.26 18.69 -9.36
CA GLU A 2 10.20 18.77 -8.23
C GLU A 2 9.96 17.65 -7.21
N ALA A 3 11.01 17.18 -6.53
CA ALA A 3 10.89 16.13 -5.51
C ALA A 3 10.03 16.57 -4.31
N THR A 4 10.07 17.85 -3.96
CA THR A 4 9.25 18.48 -2.91
C THR A 4 7.76 18.37 -3.21
N GLU A 5 7.37 18.38 -4.48
CA GLU A 5 5.99 18.28 -4.91
C GLU A 5 5.41 16.86 -4.78
N LEU A 6 6.22 15.84 -5.07
CA LEU A 6 5.87 14.45 -4.75
C LEU A 6 5.73 14.24 -3.24
N GLU A 7 6.67 14.78 -2.46
CA GLU A 7 6.76 14.58 -1.02
C GLU A 7 5.51 15.10 -0.28
N ARG A 8 4.87 16.18 -0.78
CA ARG A 8 3.59 16.67 -0.25
C ARG A 8 2.47 15.62 -0.27
N HIS A 9 2.57 14.62 -1.15
CA HIS A 9 1.57 13.55 -1.27
C HIS A 9 1.94 12.28 -0.50
N ARG A 10 3.12 12.21 0.14
CA ARG A 10 3.60 10.97 0.79
C ARG A 10 2.60 10.43 1.82
N VAL A 11 2.18 11.26 2.77
CA VAL A 11 1.27 10.83 3.86
C VAL A 11 -0.05 10.30 3.30
N GLU A 12 -0.63 11.03 2.34
CA GLU A 12 -1.90 10.65 1.73
C GLU A 12 -1.79 9.34 0.93
N LEU A 13 -0.70 9.18 0.16
CA LEU A 13 -0.43 7.98 -0.62
C LEU A 13 -0.10 6.79 0.27
N THR A 14 0.64 6.96 1.37
CA THR A 14 0.90 5.88 2.33
C THR A 14 -0.41 5.36 2.91
N GLY A 15 -1.31 6.25 3.37
CA GLY A 15 -2.63 5.84 3.86
C GLY A 15 -3.54 5.22 2.79
N TYR A 16 -3.39 5.61 1.53
CA TYR A 16 -4.08 4.99 0.40
C TYR A 16 -3.55 3.57 0.10
N CYS A 17 -2.24 3.43 -0.08
CA CYS A 17 -1.58 2.15 -0.33
C CYS A 17 -1.78 1.19 0.85
N TYR A 18 -1.75 1.68 2.09
CA TYR A 18 -2.02 0.89 3.29
C TYR A 18 -3.42 0.26 3.26
N ARG A 19 -4.44 1.02 2.86
CA ARG A 19 -5.82 0.49 2.71
C ARG A 19 -5.92 -0.59 1.63
N MET A 20 -5.10 -0.54 0.59
CA MET A 20 -5.08 -1.56 -0.47
C MET A 20 -4.27 -2.81 -0.10
N LEU A 21 -3.15 -2.63 0.59
CA LEU A 21 -2.16 -3.68 0.83
C LEU A 21 -2.31 -4.34 2.21
N GLY A 22 -2.78 -3.59 3.21
CA GLY A 22 -2.94 -4.06 4.59
C GLY A 22 -1.63 -4.16 5.37
N SER A 23 -0.56 -3.51 4.90
CA SER A 23 0.78 -3.56 5.48
C SER A 23 1.47 -2.20 5.37
N GLY A 24 1.98 -1.68 6.49
CA GLY A 24 2.71 -0.40 6.52
C GLY A 24 3.98 -0.44 5.67
N PHE A 25 4.77 -1.52 5.79
CA PHE A 25 5.99 -1.71 4.99
C PHE A 25 5.68 -1.78 3.49
N GLU A 26 4.66 -2.54 3.09
CA GLU A 26 4.31 -2.64 1.66
C GLU A 26 3.71 -1.33 1.15
N ALA A 27 3.01 -0.58 1.99
CA ALA A 27 2.51 0.75 1.65
C ALA A 27 3.66 1.73 1.40
N GLU A 28 4.67 1.76 2.27
CA GLU A 28 5.86 2.60 2.09
C GLU A 28 6.64 2.22 0.82
N ASP A 29 6.85 0.91 0.58
CA ASP A 29 7.46 0.41 -0.66
C ASP A 29 6.66 0.82 -1.90
N ALA A 30 5.33 0.70 -1.85
CA ALA A 30 4.46 1.10 -2.94
C ALA A 30 4.55 2.61 -3.23
N VAL A 31 4.65 3.45 -2.20
CA VAL A 31 4.84 4.90 -2.36
C VAL A 31 6.20 5.21 -3.00
N GLN A 32 7.27 4.54 -2.55
CA GLN A 32 8.61 4.70 -3.12
C GLN A 32 8.61 4.34 -4.62
N GLU A 33 8.07 3.17 -4.97
CA GLU A 33 7.97 2.72 -6.36
C GLU A 33 7.09 3.68 -7.20
N THR A 34 6.00 4.19 -6.62
CA THR A 34 5.16 5.21 -7.27
C THR A 34 5.95 6.47 -7.60
N PHE A 35 6.76 6.97 -6.66
CA PHE A 35 7.58 8.17 -6.88
C PHE A 35 8.67 7.92 -7.93
N VAL A 36 9.31 6.75 -7.94
CA VAL A 36 10.30 6.38 -8.96
C VAL A 36 9.64 6.30 -10.34
N ARG A 37 8.47 5.66 -10.46
CA ARG A 37 7.70 5.61 -11.72
C ARG A 37 7.26 7.00 -12.17
N ALA A 38 6.76 7.81 -11.24
CA ALA A 38 6.35 9.18 -11.52
C ALA A 38 7.54 9.99 -12.06
N TRP A 39 8.70 9.95 -11.40
CA TRP A 39 9.89 10.67 -11.84
C TRP A 39 10.33 10.31 -13.26
N ARG A 40 10.22 9.03 -13.63
CA ARG A 40 10.63 8.53 -14.96
C ARG A 40 9.63 8.83 -16.08
N THR A 41 8.35 9.03 -15.74
CA THR A 41 7.26 9.07 -16.73
C THR A 41 6.46 10.38 -16.71
N TYR A 42 6.88 11.34 -15.89
CA TYR A 42 6.22 12.61 -15.76
C TYR A 42 6.25 13.40 -17.08
N ASP A 43 5.09 13.89 -17.46
CA ASP A 43 4.86 14.72 -18.64
C ASP A 43 3.92 15.85 -18.23
N GLU A 44 4.35 17.10 -18.43
CA GLU A 44 3.62 18.32 -18.06
C GLU A 44 2.27 18.42 -18.80
N GLY A 45 2.09 17.72 -19.92
CA GLY A 45 0.83 17.67 -20.68
C GLY A 45 -0.24 16.73 -20.11
N ARG A 46 0.06 15.90 -19.09
CA ARG A 46 -0.87 14.86 -18.58
C ARG A 46 -2.02 15.37 -17.71
N GLY A 47 -2.04 16.67 -17.40
CA GLY A 47 -3.04 17.27 -16.51
C GLY A 47 -2.63 17.21 -15.03
N PRO A 48 -3.58 17.29 -14.08
CA PRO A 48 -3.26 17.48 -12.67
C PRO A 48 -2.46 16.32 -12.06
N LEU A 49 -1.38 16.65 -11.34
CA LEU A 49 -0.45 15.69 -10.76
C LEU A 49 -1.11 14.71 -9.78
N ARG A 50 -1.97 15.20 -8.86
CA ARG A 50 -2.54 14.38 -7.78
C ARG A 50 -3.35 13.18 -8.31
N PRO A 51 -4.39 13.34 -9.16
CA PRO A 51 -5.10 12.20 -9.75
C PRO A 51 -4.19 11.21 -10.48
N TRP A 52 -3.17 11.72 -11.17
CA TRP A 52 -2.21 10.88 -11.88
C TRP A 52 -1.32 10.06 -10.94
N LEU A 53 -0.84 10.65 -9.83
CA LEU A 53 -0.09 9.92 -8.80
C LEU A 53 -0.93 8.81 -8.16
N PHE A 54 -2.21 9.07 -7.86
CA PHE A 54 -3.11 8.06 -7.30
C PHE A 54 -3.40 6.93 -8.30
N HIS A 55 -3.46 7.24 -9.60
CA HIS A 55 -3.56 6.22 -10.64
C HIS A 55 -2.32 5.32 -10.69
N LEU A 56 -1.12 5.91 -10.64
CA LEU A 56 0.13 5.15 -10.56
C LEU A 56 0.20 4.30 -9.29
N ALA A 57 -0.11 4.86 -8.13
CA ALA A 57 -0.13 4.15 -6.85
C ALA A 57 -1.11 2.97 -6.86
N THR A 58 -2.29 3.15 -7.45
CA THR A 58 -3.27 2.07 -7.63
C THR A 58 -2.68 0.94 -8.48
N SER A 59 -2.02 1.29 -9.58
CA SER A 59 -1.39 0.31 -10.47
C SER A 59 -0.28 -0.45 -9.76
N VAL A 60 0.60 0.25 -9.02
CA VAL A 60 1.66 -0.36 -8.22
C VAL A 60 1.08 -1.31 -7.16
N CYS A 61 0.05 -0.87 -6.42
CA CYS A 61 -0.58 -1.73 -5.43
C CYS A 61 -1.17 -2.99 -6.08
N LEU A 62 -1.89 -2.86 -7.19
CA LEU A 62 -2.47 -3.99 -7.92
C LEU A 62 -1.39 -4.95 -8.44
N ASP A 63 -0.24 -4.45 -8.90
CA ASP A 63 0.89 -5.27 -9.31
C ASP A 63 1.45 -6.06 -8.11
N MET A 64 1.61 -5.42 -6.96
CA MET A 64 2.03 -6.08 -5.71
C MET A 64 1.00 -7.12 -5.25
N LEU A 65 -0.31 -6.86 -5.44
CA LEU A 65 -1.36 -7.83 -5.14
C LEU A 65 -1.26 -9.11 -5.98
N ARG A 66 -0.87 -8.95 -7.26
CA ARG A 66 -0.77 -10.05 -8.23
C ARG A 66 0.52 -10.85 -8.09
N GLY A 67 1.56 -10.26 -7.51
CA GLY A 67 2.84 -10.93 -7.26
C GLY A 67 2.74 -12.05 -6.21
N PRO A 68 3.78 -12.89 -6.06
CA PRO A 68 3.84 -13.88 -5.00
C PRO A 68 3.66 -13.20 -3.65
N GLN A 69 2.53 -13.46 -2.99
CA GLN A 69 2.23 -12.92 -1.67
C GLN A 69 3.32 -13.37 -0.70
N ARG A 70 4.13 -12.43 -0.22
CA ARG A 70 5.15 -12.69 0.81
C ARG A 70 4.53 -12.83 2.21
N ARG A 71 3.25 -12.47 2.36
CA ARG A 71 2.50 -12.43 3.62
C ARG A 71 1.07 -12.90 3.39
N ALA A 72 0.50 -13.71 4.29
CA ALA A 72 -0.93 -13.99 4.29
C ALA A 72 -1.69 -12.79 4.88
N ARG A 73 -2.76 -12.34 4.21
CA ARG A 73 -3.65 -11.31 4.77
C ARG A 73 -4.54 -11.89 5.84
N ALA A 74 -5.11 -11.02 6.67
CA ALA A 74 -6.14 -11.43 7.63
C ALA A 74 -7.26 -12.28 6.98
N MET A 75 -7.63 -11.96 5.74
CA MET A 75 -8.67 -12.70 4.98
C MET A 75 -8.18 -14.05 4.44
N ASP A 76 -6.86 -14.20 4.25
CA ASP A 76 -6.23 -15.44 3.76
C ASP A 76 -5.96 -16.42 4.91
N LEU A 77 -5.96 -15.93 6.16
CA LEU A 77 -5.64 -16.71 7.36
C LEU A 77 -6.83 -17.53 7.90
N GLY A 78 -8.04 -17.28 7.42
CA GLY A 78 -9.24 -18.04 7.80
C GLY A 78 -10.52 -17.20 7.89
N PRO A 79 -11.65 -17.84 8.21
CA PRO A 79 -12.92 -17.15 8.41
C PRO A 79 -12.85 -16.19 9.61
N ALA A 80 -13.66 -15.14 9.58
CA ALA A 80 -13.76 -14.18 10.69
C ALA A 80 -14.23 -14.85 11.98
N ALA A 81 -13.57 -14.54 13.09
CA ALA A 81 -13.94 -15.02 14.42
C ALA A 81 -15.24 -14.37 14.90
N ARG A 82 -16.02 -15.10 15.69
CA ARG A 82 -17.24 -14.63 16.36
C ARG A 82 -16.92 -14.16 17.78
N PRO A 83 -17.76 -13.28 18.36
CA PRO A 83 -17.65 -12.93 19.77
C PRO A 83 -17.74 -14.19 20.65
N GLY A 84 -16.72 -14.42 21.49
CA GLY A 84 -16.65 -15.59 22.37
C GLY A 84 -15.86 -16.77 21.84
N ASP A 85 -15.40 -16.74 20.58
CA ASP A 85 -14.49 -17.77 20.06
C ASP A 85 -13.17 -17.77 20.86
N PRO A 86 -12.59 -18.93 21.17
CA PRO A 86 -11.30 -19.01 21.83
C PRO A 86 -10.23 -18.36 20.93
N ARG A 87 -9.38 -17.52 21.54
CA ARG A 87 -8.20 -17.00 20.84
C ARG A 87 -7.28 -18.18 20.54
N GLY A 88 -7.16 -18.53 19.27
CA GLY A 88 -6.27 -19.59 18.80
C GLY A 88 -4.80 -19.28 19.07
N GLU A 89 -3.91 -20.09 18.52
CA GLU A 89 -2.48 -19.91 18.69
C GLU A 89 -2.04 -18.56 18.08
N PRO A 90 -1.13 -17.81 18.73
CA PRO A 90 -0.69 -16.52 18.23
C PRO A 90 -0.14 -16.66 16.82
N LEU A 91 -0.69 -15.89 15.90
CA LEU A 91 -0.17 -15.87 14.55
C LEU A 91 1.30 -15.40 14.56
N PRO A 92 2.15 -15.94 13.67
CA PRO A 92 3.55 -15.56 13.61
C PRO A 92 3.71 -14.05 13.38
N GLY A 93 4.85 -13.46 13.77
CA GLY A 93 5.09 -12.00 13.70
C GLY A 93 4.79 -11.38 12.32
N HIS A 94 5.00 -12.16 11.25
CA HIS A 94 4.69 -11.76 9.88
C HIS A 94 3.19 -11.81 9.55
N ALA A 95 2.29 -12.18 10.44
CA ALA A 95 0.84 -12.15 10.20
C ALA A 95 0.17 -10.96 10.92
N TRP A 96 0.90 -10.28 11.81
CA TRP A 96 0.42 -9.09 12.48
C TRP A 96 0.42 -7.89 11.53
N ILE A 97 -0.69 -7.15 11.57
CA ILE A 97 -0.82 -5.84 10.93
C ILE A 97 -0.23 -4.82 11.91
N TRP A 98 0.82 -4.13 11.48
CA TRP A 98 1.29 -2.96 12.23
C TRP A 98 0.24 -1.87 12.11
N PRO A 99 -0.18 -1.23 13.23
CA PRO A 99 -0.99 -0.03 13.14
C PRO A 99 -0.24 0.98 12.28
N GLY A 100 -0.80 1.26 11.10
CA GLY A 100 -0.35 2.36 10.27
C GLY A 100 -0.58 3.69 11.01
N PRO A 101 0.12 4.77 10.61
CA PRO A 101 -0.17 6.11 11.11
C PRO A 101 -1.64 6.53 10.91
#